data_AF-A0AA42HJW8-F1
#
_entry.id   AF-A0AA42HJW8-F1
#
_cell.length_a   1.000
_cell.length_b   1.000
_cell.length_c   1.000
_cell.angle_alpha   90.00
_cell.angle_beta   90.00
_cell.angle_gamma   90.00
#
_symmetry.space_group_name_H-M   'P 1'
#
loop_
_entity.id
_entity.type
_entity.pdbx_description
1 polymer ?
#
loop_
_entity_poly.entity_id
_entity_poly.type
_entity_poly.pdbx_seq_one_letter_code
_entity_poly.pdbx_strand_id
1 'polypeptide(L)'
;MKALELRTSLFKFDATQLGQAYRVVIGPQYLDAWQALQGLVKKPHPGLPTTGLEEMLAVLSRGPVKVDLFPQKKGGVSAILMLYPLSVDTINEVLHLWSMDVLRIWNEQLVGIEGKLIVTDVVPLDTSRLVTPGDISSLAYTVIPWLVGQALIQTPMQAARPIKLYQA
;
A
#
# COMPACT_ATOMS: atom_id res chain seq x y z
N MET A 1 9.89 -42.57 0.68
CA MET A 1 8.96 -41.42 0.56
C MET A 1 9.46 -40.52 -0.56
N LYS A 2 8.61 -40.18 -1.54
CA LYS A 2 8.97 -39.22 -2.60
C LYS A 2 8.72 -37.81 -2.09
N ALA A 3 9.76 -36.99 -2.06
CA ALA A 3 9.63 -35.56 -1.81
C ALA A 3 9.06 -34.89 -3.06
N LEU A 4 7.92 -34.22 -2.92
CA LEU A 4 7.41 -33.29 -3.93
C LEU A 4 8.08 -31.94 -3.67
N GLU A 5 9.14 -31.65 -4.42
CA GLU A 5 9.72 -30.31 -4.44
C GLU A 5 8.90 -29.42 -5.39
N LEU A 6 8.12 -28.52 -4.81
CA LEU A 6 7.60 -27.39 -5.54
C LEU A 6 8.80 -26.51 -5.93
N ARG A 7 9.10 -26.38 -7.23
CA ARG A 7 10.12 -25.43 -7.70
C ARG A 7 9.72 -24.03 -7.28
N THR A 8 10.41 -23.48 -6.28
CA THR A 8 10.17 -22.14 -5.77
C THR A 8 11.13 -21.16 -6.44
N SER A 9 10.52 -20.13 -7.05
CA SER A 9 11.12 -18.92 -7.63
C SER A 9 11.75 -19.04 -9.03
N LEU A 10 11.10 -18.36 -9.99
CA LEU A 10 11.70 -17.97 -11.28
C LEU A 10 12.77 -16.88 -11.12
N PHE A 11 12.93 -16.31 -9.92
CA PHE A 11 13.82 -15.18 -9.64
C PHE A 11 14.48 -15.35 -8.27
N LYS A 12 15.81 -15.44 -8.24
CA LYS A 12 16.59 -15.27 -7.01
C LYS A 12 16.87 -13.78 -6.85
N PHE A 13 16.52 -13.21 -5.70
CA PHE A 13 16.78 -11.81 -5.37
C PHE A 13 17.27 -11.68 -3.93
N ASP A 14 18.09 -10.67 -3.69
CA ASP A 14 18.47 -10.24 -2.35
C ASP A 14 17.55 -9.09 -1.95
N ALA A 15 16.75 -9.27 -0.90
CA ALA A 15 15.78 -8.27 -0.43
C ALA A 15 16.46 -6.93 -0.06
N THR A 16 17.73 -6.96 0.35
CA THR A 16 18.49 -5.76 0.71
C THR A 16 18.91 -4.92 -0.50
N GLN A 17 18.88 -5.51 -1.70
CA GLN A 17 19.28 -4.87 -2.96
C GLN A 17 18.08 -4.33 -3.76
N LEU A 18 16.86 -4.58 -3.28
CA LEU A 18 15.62 -4.23 -3.98
C LEU A 18 15.22 -2.75 -3.87
N GLY A 19 15.99 -1.93 -3.16
CA GLY A 19 15.67 -0.52 -2.92
C GLY A 19 14.73 -0.33 -1.73
N GLN A 20 13.85 0.68 -1.82
CA GLN A 20 13.00 1.10 -0.71
C GLN A 20 11.55 1.28 -1.16
N ALA A 21 10.64 0.97 -0.24
CA ALA A 21 9.27 1.45 -0.28
C ALA A 21 9.07 2.47 0.86
N TYR A 22 7.87 3.02 1.00
CA TYR A 22 7.57 4.07 1.96
C TYR A 22 6.32 3.73 2.74
N ARG A 23 6.30 4.13 4.01
CA ARG A 23 5.14 4.01 4.90
C ARG A 23 4.83 5.34 5.54
N VAL A 24 3.55 5.59 5.77
CA VAL A 24 3.12 6.77 6.52
C VAL A 24 3.28 6.58 8.03
N VAL A 25 3.55 7.68 8.72
CA VAL A 25 3.43 7.80 10.17
C VAL A 25 2.15 8.55 10.47
N ILE A 26 1.20 7.87 11.11
CA ILE A 26 -0.12 8.43 11.39
C ILE A 26 -0.12 9.30 12.64
N GLY A 27 -0.92 10.37 12.63
CA GLY A 27 -1.16 11.24 13.76
C GLY A 27 -1.92 10.55 14.90
N PRO A 28 -1.95 11.16 16.09
CA PRO A 28 -2.49 10.55 17.30
C PRO A 28 -3.98 10.18 17.20
N GLN A 29 -4.76 10.94 16.41
CA GLN A 29 -6.21 10.78 16.28
C GLN A 29 -6.63 9.98 15.04
N TYR A 30 -5.67 9.53 14.22
CA TYR A 30 -5.95 8.89 12.94
C TYR A 30 -6.79 7.62 13.11
N LEU A 31 -6.41 6.74 14.05
CA LEU A 31 -7.10 5.46 14.25
C LEU A 31 -8.51 5.64 14.76
N ASP A 32 -8.73 6.60 15.65
CA ASP A 32 -10.07 6.89 16.20
C ASP A 32 -10.98 7.43 15.09
N ALA A 33 -10.46 8.32 14.23
CA ALA A 33 -11.20 8.83 13.09
C ALA A 33 -11.48 7.74 12.04
N TRP A 34 -10.51 6.87 11.79
CA TRP A 34 -10.67 5.72 10.89
C TRP A 34 -11.75 4.76 11.38
N GLN A 35 -11.75 4.43 12.68
CA GLN A 35 -12.78 3.61 13.31
C GLN A 35 -14.15 4.29 13.29
N ALA A 36 -14.21 5.61 13.49
CA ALA A 36 -15.46 6.37 13.39
C ALA A 36 -16.07 6.24 11.99
N LEU A 37 -15.26 6.36 10.92
CA LEU A 37 -15.72 6.09 9.56
C LEU A 37 -16.18 4.64 9.38
N GLN A 38 -15.43 3.66 9.93
CA GLN A 38 -15.83 2.25 9.83
C GLN A 38 -17.18 1.99 10.49
N GLY A 39 -17.50 2.72 11.56
CA GLY A 39 -18.78 2.65 12.26
C GLY A 39 -19.99 3.09 11.42
N LEU A 40 -19.78 3.87 10.34
CA LEU A 40 -20.86 4.30 9.44
C LEU A 40 -21.33 3.19 8.49
N VAL A 41 -20.51 2.15 8.31
CA VAL A 41 -20.76 1.09 7.32
C VAL A 41 -21.91 0.18 7.79
N LYS A 42 -23.06 0.26 7.12
CA LYS A 42 -24.20 -0.65 7.36
C LYS A 42 -23.85 -2.05 6.86
N LYS A 43 -23.87 -3.05 7.76
CA LYS A 43 -23.68 -4.47 7.38
C LYS A 43 -24.74 -4.90 6.35
N PRO A 44 -24.40 -5.77 5.38
CA PRO A 44 -23.18 -6.58 5.27
C PRO A 44 -22.05 -5.93 4.43
N HIS A 45 -22.02 -4.60 4.27
CA HIS A 45 -21.08 -3.93 3.37
C HIS A 45 -19.60 -4.18 3.75
N PRO A 46 -18.68 -4.37 2.78
CA PRO A 46 -17.30 -4.87 2.99
C PRO A 46 -16.32 -3.94 3.73
N GLY A 47 -16.78 -2.87 4.37
CA GLY A 47 -15.94 -1.86 5.03
C GLY A 47 -15.86 -0.53 4.28
N LEU A 48 -14.83 0.28 4.58
CA LEU A 48 -14.56 1.55 3.92
C LEU A 48 -14.18 1.33 2.44
N PRO A 49 -14.53 2.25 1.53
CA PRO A 49 -14.14 2.17 0.12
C PRO A 49 -12.67 2.56 -0.07
N THR A 50 -11.75 1.72 0.43
CA THR A 50 -10.30 1.99 0.38
C THR A 50 -9.73 1.91 -1.03
N THR A 51 -10.36 1.19 -1.96
CA THR A 51 -9.93 1.10 -3.36
C THR A 51 -9.84 2.49 -4.01
N GLY A 52 -10.84 3.36 -3.79
CA GLY A 52 -10.80 4.72 -4.34
C GLY A 52 -9.63 5.54 -3.77
N LEU A 53 -9.33 5.37 -2.48
CA LEU A 53 -8.17 6.02 -1.85
C LEU A 53 -6.85 5.49 -2.42
N GLU A 54 -6.73 4.17 -2.61
CA GLU A 54 -5.58 3.53 -3.24
C GLU A 54 -5.36 4.07 -4.67
N GLU A 55 -6.42 4.19 -5.47
CA GLU A 55 -6.34 4.71 -6.84
C GLU A 55 -5.87 6.17 -6.90
N MET A 56 -6.46 7.05 -6.08
CA MET A 56 -6.06 8.46 -6.01
C MET A 56 -4.57 8.61 -5.66
N LEU A 57 -4.12 7.90 -4.61
CA LEU A 57 -2.73 7.93 -4.18
C LEU A 57 -1.79 7.28 -5.20
N ALA A 58 -2.22 6.20 -5.88
CA ALA A 58 -1.41 5.52 -6.90
C ALA A 58 -1.16 6.40 -8.12
N VAL A 59 -2.19 7.13 -8.58
CA VAL A 59 -2.06 8.08 -9.69
C VAL A 59 -1.06 9.19 -9.34
N LEU A 60 -1.18 9.78 -8.14
CA LEU A 60 -0.32 10.88 -7.72
C LEU A 60 1.13 10.42 -7.48
N SER A 61 1.33 9.28 -6.82
CA SER A 61 2.65 8.71 -6.54
C SER A 61 3.33 8.11 -7.78
N ARG A 62 2.57 7.84 -8.85
CA ARG A 62 3.01 7.13 -10.07
C ARG A 62 3.52 5.72 -9.76
N GLY A 63 2.94 5.08 -8.76
CA GLY A 63 3.31 3.72 -8.33
C GLY A 63 2.20 3.04 -7.56
N PRO A 64 2.34 1.74 -7.26
CA PRO A 64 1.37 1.04 -6.46
C PRO A 64 1.33 1.60 -5.02
N VAL A 65 0.11 1.67 -4.50
CA VAL A 65 -0.21 2.08 -3.13
C VAL A 65 -1.12 1.03 -2.52
N LYS A 66 -0.92 0.76 -1.22
CA LYS A 66 -1.78 -0.11 -0.43
C LYS A 66 -2.30 0.69 0.75
N VAL A 67 -3.61 0.71 0.93
CA VAL A 67 -4.28 1.24 2.11
C VAL A 67 -4.78 0.07 2.92
N ASP A 68 -4.34 -0.02 4.17
CA ASP A 68 -4.77 -1.09 5.05
C ASP A 68 -6.09 -0.73 5.73
N LEU A 69 -7.07 -1.62 5.63
CA LEU A 69 -8.38 -1.43 6.26
C LEU A 69 -8.28 -1.46 7.79
N PHE A 70 -7.27 -2.14 8.34
CA PHE A 70 -7.07 -2.30 9.78
C PHE A 70 -5.65 -1.83 10.18
N PRO A 71 -5.40 -0.51 10.10
CA PRO A 71 -4.08 0.05 10.38
C PRO A 71 -3.70 -0.05 11.86
N GLN A 72 -2.40 -0.16 12.16
CA GLN A 72 -1.88 -0.24 13.53
C GLN A 72 -0.86 0.87 13.83
N LYS A 73 -0.93 1.44 15.03
CA LYS A 73 -0.03 2.53 15.44
C LYS A 73 1.43 2.09 15.58
N LYS A 74 1.68 0.85 16.02
CA LYS A 74 3.02 0.30 16.25
C LYS A 74 3.39 -0.71 15.17
N GLY A 75 4.29 -0.32 14.27
CA GLY A 75 5.25 -1.19 13.58
C GLY A 75 4.74 -2.22 12.56
N GLY A 76 3.68 -2.97 12.86
CA GLY A 76 3.27 -4.16 12.11
C GLY A 76 2.54 -3.86 10.81
N VAL A 77 1.41 -3.14 10.88
CA VAL A 77 0.57 -2.83 9.71
C VAL A 77 0.54 -1.32 9.51
N SER A 78 1.11 -0.85 8.39
CA SER A 78 1.07 0.58 8.05
C SER A 78 -0.36 0.99 7.69
N ALA A 79 -0.72 2.27 7.81
CA ALA A 79 -2.01 2.71 7.27
C ALA A 79 -1.99 2.83 5.75
N ILE A 80 -0.85 3.29 5.23
CA ILE A 80 -0.61 3.47 3.80
C ILE A 80 0.82 3.01 3.52
N LEU A 81 0.98 2.18 2.50
CA LEU A 81 2.26 1.79 1.91
C LEU A 81 2.32 2.33 0.48
N MET A 82 3.47 2.83 0.08
CA MET A 82 3.68 3.39 -1.26
C MET A 82 5.01 2.92 -1.82
N LEU A 83 5.07 2.57 -3.10
CA LEU A 83 6.36 2.31 -3.76
C LEU A 83 7.18 3.60 -3.91
N TYR A 84 6.52 4.70 -4.28
CA TYR A 84 7.13 6.02 -4.41
C TYR A 84 6.49 6.98 -3.39
N PRO A 85 7.29 7.87 -2.77
CA PRO A 85 6.78 8.73 -1.72
C PRO A 85 5.93 9.86 -2.29
N LEU A 86 4.96 10.31 -1.51
CA LEU A 86 4.24 11.56 -1.69
C LEU A 86 4.56 12.51 -0.53
N SER A 87 4.36 13.81 -0.75
CA SER A 87 4.45 14.77 0.36
C SER A 87 3.32 14.53 1.37
N VAL A 88 3.59 14.83 2.64
CA VAL A 88 2.59 14.73 3.71
C VAL A 88 1.35 15.57 3.39
N ASP A 89 1.53 16.77 2.85
CA ASP A 89 0.43 17.66 2.47
C ASP A 89 -0.47 17.04 1.41
N THR A 90 0.09 16.47 0.35
CA THR A 90 -0.68 15.79 -0.69
C THR A 90 -1.44 14.59 -0.15
N ILE A 91 -0.83 13.79 0.74
CA ILE A 91 -1.51 12.65 1.36
C ILE A 91 -2.69 13.13 2.22
N ASN A 92 -2.49 14.18 3.01
CA ASN A 92 -3.53 14.73 3.88
C ASN A 92 -4.69 15.35 3.09
N GLU A 93 -4.40 16.04 1.99
CA GLU A 93 -5.44 16.56 1.08
C GLU A 93 -6.28 15.43 0.48
N VAL A 94 -5.63 14.37 -0.01
CA VAL A 94 -6.33 13.20 -0.56
C VAL A 94 -7.17 12.49 0.51
N LEU A 95 -6.63 12.31 1.72
CA LEU A 95 -7.38 11.74 2.85
C LEU A 95 -8.60 12.59 3.21
N HIS A 96 -8.47 13.91 3.18
CA HIS A 96 -9.57 14.83 3.41
C HIS A 96 -10.67 14.67 2.35
N LEU A 97 -10.32 14.77 1.07
CA LEU A 97 -11.27 14.61 -0.04
C LEU A 97 -11.97 13.25 -0.01
N TRP A 98 -11.19 12.18 0.20
CA TRP A 98 -11.74 10.83 0.33
C TRP A 98 -12.69 10.72 1.52
N SER A 99 -12.35 11.27 2.69
CA SER A 99 -13.21 11.21 3.86
C SER A 99 -14.54 11.95 3.66
N MET A 100 -14.54 13.05 2.92
CA MET A 100 -15.76 13.77 2.54
C MET A 100 -16.62 12.94 1.58
N ASP A 101 -16.01 12.28 0.59
CA ASP A 101 -16.72 11.39 -0.33
C ASP A 101 -17.34 10.21 0.42
N VAL A 102 -16.63 9.64 1.38
CA VAL A 102 -17.12 8.57 2.26
C VAL A 102 -18.35 9.01 3.05
N LEU A 103 -18.30 10.17 3.70
CA LEU A 103 -19.43 10.74 4.43
C LEU A 103 -20.63 11.00 3.50
N ARG A 104 -20.38 11.50 2.30
CA ARG A 104 -21.40 11.74 1.28
C ARG A 104 -22.07 10.45 0.81
N ILE A 105 -21.31 9.39 0.56
CA ILE A 105 -21.83 8.09 0.12
C ILE A 105 -22.83 7.52 1.14
N TRP A 106 -22.60 7.76 2.43
CA TRP A 106 -23.47 7.25 3.50
C TRP A 106 -24.50 8.24 4.00
N ASN A 107 -24.52 9.47 3.46
CA ASN A 107 -25.42 10.55 3.86
C ASN A 107 -25.35 10.85 5.37
N GLU A 108 -24.13 10.84 5.92
CA GLU A 108 -23.85 11.04 7.35
C GLU A 108 -22.96 12.26 7.54
N GLN A 109 -23.08 12.92 8.70
CA GLN A 109 -22.17 13.98 9.14
C GLN A 109 -21.52 13.56 10.45
N LEU A 110 -20.21 13.31 10.43
CA LEU A 110 -19.44 13.07 11.65
C LEU A 110 -18.84 14.38 12.16
N VAL A 111 -19.43 14.92 13.21
CA VAL A 111 -18.92 16.12 13.88
C VAL A 111 -17.51 15.86 14.44
N GLY A 112 -16.58 16.73 14.09
CA GLY A 112 -15.22 16.70 14.60
C GLY A 112 -14.37 15.57 14.03
N ILE A 113 -14.65 15.04 12.84
CA ILE A 113 -13.70 14.17 12.12
C ILE A 113 -12.66 14.97 11.31
N GLU A 114 -13.01 16.21 10.98
CA GLU A 114 -12.18 17.12 10.20
C GLU A 114 -10.82 17.34 10.89
N GLY A 115 -9.74 17.20 10.11
CA GLY A 115 -8.37 17.32 10.62
C GLY A 115 -7.90 16.18 11.53
N LYS A 116 -8.64 15.07 11.66
CA LYS A 116 -8.22 13.92 12.49
C LYS A 116 -7.53 12.79 11.71
N LEU A 117 -7.90 12.60 10.44
CA LEU A 117 -7.23 11.67 9.53
C LEU A 117 -5.97 12.32 8.95
N ILE A 118 -4.94 12.43 9.79
CA ILE A 118 -3.69 13.12 9.45
C ILE A 118 -2.52 12.15 9.47
N VAL A 119 -1.72 12.22 8.43
CA VAL A 119 -0.35 11.70 8.36
C VAL A 119 0.60 12.81 8.80
N THR A 120 1.58 12.43 9.61
CA THR A 120 2.58 13.32 10.19
C THR A 120 3.95 13.21 9.54
N ASP A 121 4.24 12.07 8.91
CA ASP A 121 5.52 11.84 8.24
C ASP A 121 5.41 10.70 7.21
N VAL A 122 6.37 10.61 6.31
CA VAL A 122 6.54 9.51 5.36
C VAL A 122 7.96 9.00 5.50
N VAL A 123 8.11 7.77 5.99
CA VAL A 123 9.42 7.18 6.28
C VAL A 123 9.72 6.03 5.34
N PRO A 124 10.98 5.87 4.91
CA PRO A 124 11.39 4.73 4.13
C PRO A 124 11.24 3.44 4.94
N LEU A 125 10.86 2.38 4.25
CA LEU A 125 10.72 1.04 4.79
C LEU A 125 12.03 0.28 4.56
N ASP A 126 12.67 -0.09 5.67
CA ASP A 126 13.88 -0.91 5.65
C ASP A 126 13.51 -2.35 5.24
N THR A 127 13.74 -2.67 3.97
CA THR A 127 13.40 -3.96 3.35
C THR A 127 14.17 -5.12 3.98
N SER A 128 15.34 -4.87 4.56
CA SER A 128 16.12 -5.88 5.29
C SER A 128 15.40 -6.40 6.54
N ARG A 129 14.49 -5.59 7.11
CA ARG A 129 13.67 -5.98 8.27
C ARG A 129 12.36 -6.65 7.88
N LEU A 130 12.02 -6.67 6.58
CA LEU A 130 10.80 -7.32 6.11
C LEU A 130 10.94 -8.83 6.04
N VAL A 131 12.16 -9.33 5.83
CA VAL A 131 12.47 -10.74 5.72
C VAL A 131 13.68 -11.02 6.60
N THR A 132 13.44 -11.57 7.79
CA THR A 132 14.50 -11.98 8.72
C THR A 132 14.51 -13.51 8.89
N PRO A 133 15.64 -14.13 9.25
CA PRO A 133 15.67 -15.57 9.47
C PRO A 133 14.67 -16.00 10.55
N GLY A 134 13.67 -16.79 10.17
CA GLY A 134 12.64 -17.30 11.07
C GLY A 134 11.42 -16.39 11.28
N ASP A 135 11.39 -15.19 10.68
CA ASP A 135 10.25 -14.27 10.77
C ASP A 135 10.09 -13.41 9.51
N ILE A 136 8.85 -13.32 9.02
CA ILE A 136 8.49 -12.54 7.82
C ILE A 136 7.42 -11.55 8.21
N SER A 137 7.72 -10.26 8.02
CA SER A 137 6.74 -9.19 8.22
C SER A 137 5.58 -9.33 7.25
N SER A 138 4.35 -9.10 7.72
CA SER A 138 3.16 -9.08 6.86
C SER A 138 3.28 -8.08 5.70
N LEU A 139 4.02 -6.99 5.90
CA LEU A 139 4.27 -5.98 4.86
C LEU A 139 5.09 -6.54 3.69
N ALA A 140 5.88 -7.59 3.92
CA ALA A 140 6.73 -8.21 2.88
C ALA A 140 5.89 -8.74 1.71
N TYR A 141 4.70 -9.28 1.99
CA TYR A 141 3.79 -9.82 0.97
C TYR A 141 3.27 -8.76 0.00
N THR A 142 3.30 -7.49 0.37
CA THR A 142 2.92 -6.36 -0.49
C THR A 142 4.14 -5.70 -1.11
N VAL A 143 5.14 -5.39 -0.30
CA VAL A 143 6.29 -4.57 -0.70
C VAL A 143 7.26 -5.34 -1.60
N ILE A 144 7.58 -6.59 -1.29
CA ILE A 144 8.56 -7.37 -2.06
C ILE A 144 8.14 -7.56 -3.53
N PRO A 145 6.89 -7.94 -3.85
CA PRO A 145 6.45 -8.02 -5.24
C PRO A 145 6.60 -6.71 -6.02
N TRP A 146 6.31 -5.55 -5.40
CA TRP A 146 6.47 -4.25 -6.07
C TRP A 146 7.93 -3.95 -6.41
N LEU A 147 8.83 -4.16 -5.44
CA LEU A 147 10.25 -3.89 -5.64
C LEU A 147 10.90 -4.86 -6.61
N VAL A 148 10.54 -6.15 -6.57
CA VAL A 148 10.97 -7.13 -7.57
C VAL A 148 10.48 -6.71 -8.96
N GLY A 149 9.21 -6.31 -9.08
CA GLY A 149 8.67 -5.80 -10.34
C GLY A 149 9.43 -4.58 -10.85
N GLN A 150 9.75 -3.63 -9.97
CA GLN A 150 10.56 -2.45 -10.29
C GLN A 150 11.96 -2.83 -10.76
N ALA A 151 12.64 -3.75 -10.08
CA ALA A 151 13.97 -4.22 -10.46
C ALA A 151 13.95 -4.94 -11.83
N LEU A 152 12.91 -5.71 -12.12
CA LEU A 152 12.76 -6.41 -13.40
C LEU A 152 12.59 -5.45 -14.57
N ILE A 153 11.89 -4.31 -14.39
CA ILE A 153 11.71 -3.31 -15.45
C ILE A 153 12.91 -2.36 -15.61
N GLN A 154 13.83 -2.32 -14.64
CA GLN A 154 15.07 -1.53 -14.76
C GLN A 154 16.03 -2.10 -15.80
N THR A 155 15.99 -3.42 -16.05
CA THR A 155 16.70 -4.04 -17.16
C THR A 155 15.71 -4.31 -18.29
N PRO A 156 15.72 -3.55 -19.39
CA PRO A 156 14.80 -3.79 -20.50
C PRO A 156 14.90 -5.24 -20.97
N MET A 157 13.78 -5.96 -20.95
CA MET A 157 13.70 -7.29 -21.53
C MET A 157 13.96 -7.18 -23.03
N GLN A 158 15.14 -7.59 -23.49
CA GLN A 158 15.41 -7.72 -24.91
C GLN A 158 14.80 -9.04 -25.39
N ALA A 159 13.92 -8.96 -26.39
CA ALA A 159 13.42 -10.16 -27.04
C ALA A 159 14.60 -10.86 -27.74
N ALA A 160 14.91 -12.09 -27.33
CA ALA A 160 15.99 -12.88 -27.94
C ALA A 160 15.76 -13.18 -29.44
N ARG A 161 14.53 -12.97 -29.93
CA ARG A 161 14.14 -13.11 -31.33
C ARG A 161 13.11 -12.02 -31.70
N PRO A 162 13.07 -11.56 -32.96
CA PRO A 162 12.03 -10.65 -33.42
C PRO A 162 10.63 -11.23 -33.20
N ILE A 163 9.77 -10.50 -32.50
CA ILE A 163 8.37 -10.86 -32.31
C ILE A 163 7.62 -10.46 -33.58
N LYS A 164 7.14 -11.43 -34.36
CA LYS A 164 6.27 -11.15 -35.51
C LYS A 164 4.89 -10.73 -34.99
N LEU A 165 4.53 -9.47 -35.23
CA LEU A 165 3.17 -8.99 -35.00
C LEU A 165 2.34 -9.35 -36.23
N TYR A 166 1.35 -10.21 -36.05
CA TYR A 166 0.36 -10.49 -37.09
C TYR A 166 -0.71 -9.40 -37.02
N GLN A 167 -0.80 -8.57 -38.06
CA GLN A 167 -1.95 -7.69 -38.24
C GLN A 167 -3.14 -8.57 -38.68
N ALA A 168 -4.28 -8.39 -38.01
CA ALA A 168 -5.54 -9.00 -38.41
C ALA A 168 -6.11 -8.32 -39.66
#